data_AF-A7T4S6-F1
#
_entry.id   AF-A7T4S6-F1
#
_cell.length_a   1.000
_cell.length_b   1.000
_cell.length_c   1.000
_cell.angle_alpha   90.00
_cell.angle_beta   90.00
_cell.angle_gamma   90.00
#
_symmetry.space_group_name_H-M   'P 1'
#
loop_
_entity.id
_entity.type
_entity.pdbx_description
1 polymer ?
#
loop_
_entity_poly.entity_id
_entity_poly.type
_entity_poly.pdbx_seq_one_letter_code
_entity_poly.pdbx_strand_id
1 'polypeptide(L)' 'RVVSGSEVEPQSWPWQVHLLQSRDGTFLHKCGGALIDREWVVTAAHCVFQEPDVSHYKVILGKHML' A
#
# COMPACT_ATOMS: atom_id res chain seq x y z
N ARG A 1 2.49 -6.75 11.04
CA ARG A 1 3.73 -7.13 11.76
C ARG A 1 4.34 -8.33 11.07
N VAL A 2 5.60 -8.24 10.63
CA VAL A 2 6.34 -9.38 10.06
C VAL A 2 6.92 -10.20 11.21
N VAL A 3 6.75 -11.53 11.17
CA VAL A 3 7.33 -12.42 12.19
C VAL A 3 8.85 -12.42 12.03
N SER A 4 9.57 -12.20 13.13
CA SER A 4 11.04 -12.12 13.16
C SER A 4 11.67 -10.93 12.43
N GLY A 5 10.88 -9.92 12.06
CA GLY A 5 11.41 -8.64 11.57
C GLY A 5 11.81 -7.70 12.70
N SER A 6 12.60 -6.69 12.37
CA SER A 6 12.86 -5.52 13.21
C SER A 6 12.19 -4.28 12.63
N GLU A 7 11.96 -3.26 13.46
CA GLU A 7 11.57 -1.94 12.96
C GLU A 7 12.66 -1.42 12.02
N VAL A 8 12.24 -0.70 10.98
CA VAL A 8 13.16 -0.11 10.00
C VAL A 8 13.42 1.35 10.37
N GLU A 9 14.58 1.89 10.00
CA GLU A 9 14.79 3.33 10.11
C GLU A 9 13.78 4.08 9.21
N PRO A 10 13.22 5.21 9.66
CA PRO A 10 12.28 5.99 8.87
C PRO A 10 12.85 6.30 7.48
N GLN A 11 12.01 6.15 6.44
CA GLN A 11 12.36 6.47 5.05
C GLN A 11 13.48 5.62 4.43
N SER A 12 13.97 4.57 5.10
CA SER A 12 14.95 3.62 4.53
C SER A 12 14.44 2.85 3.30
N TRP A 13 13.11 2.73 3.16
CA TRP A 13 12.42 2.11 2.02
C TRP A 13 11.41 3.09 1.41
N PRO A 14 11.87 4.16 0.74
CA PRO A 14 11.01 5.28 0.34
C PRO A 14 9.96 4.90 -0.72
N TRP A 15 10.18 3.79 -1.43
CA TRP A 15 9.23 3.25 -2.39
C TRP A 15 8.08 2.46 -1.76
N GLN A 16 8.11 2.16 -0.46
CA GLN A 16 7.06 1.36 0.18
C GLN A 16 5.69 2.04 0.08
N VAL A 17 4.73 1.34 -0.53
CA VAL A 17 3.34 1.77 -0.67
C VAL A 17 2.46 1.10 0.37
N HIS A 18 1.56 1.88 0.97
CA HIS A 18 0.41 1.37 1.70
C HIS A 18 -0.84 1.51 0.83
N LEU A 19 -1.36 0.37 0.34
CA LEU A 19 -2.57 0.32 -0.48
C LEU A 19 -3.80 0.09 0.41
N LEU A 20 -4.70 1.06 0.40
CA LEU A 20 -5.97 1.03 1.11
C LEU A 20 -7.11 0.71 0.14
N GLN A 21 -8.09 -0.06 0.60
CA GLN A 21 -9.34 -0.33 -0.12
C GLN A 21 -10.53 0.15 0.72
N SER A 22 -11.51 0.80 0.08
CA SER A 22 -12.78 1.16 0.69
C SER A 22 -13.59 -0.10 1.01
N ARG A 23 -14.00 -0.23 2.28
CA ARG A 23 -14.91 -1.24 2.80
C ARG A 23 -15.87 -0.57 3.77
N ASP A 24 -17.17 -0.71 3.51
CA ASP A 24 -18.24 -0.15 4.34
C ASP A 24 -18.07 1.36 4.62
N GLY A 25 -17.62 2.11 3.61
CA GLY A 25 -17.37 3.55 3.70
C GLY A 25 -16.06 3.96 4.39
N THR A 26 -15.21 3.00 4.78
CA THR A 26 -13.92 3.25 5.43
C THR A 26 -12.75 2.68 4.62
N PHE A 27 -11.61 3.37 4.60
CA PHE A 27 -10.41 2.88 3.91
C PHE A 27 -9.57 2.02 4.84
N LEU A 28 -9.45 0.73 4.52
CA LEU A 28 -8.72 -0.26 5.31
C LEU A 28 -7.50 -0.78 4.56
N HIS A 29 -6.48 -1.22 5.31
CA HIS A 29 -5.30 -1.87 4.73
C HIS A 29 -5.71 -3.07 3.88
N LYS A 30 -5.29 -3.10 2.62
CA LYS A 30 -5.52 -4.22 1.71
C LYS A 30 -4.21 -4.94 1.38
N CYS A 31 -3.21 -4.20 0.93
CA CYS A 31 -1.94 -4.74 0.45
C CYS A 31 -0.80 -3.71 0.59
N GLY A 32 0.41 -4.13 0.24
CA GLY A 32 1.53 -3.24 -0.08
C GLY A 32 1.74 -3.06 -1.59
N GLY A 33 2.78 -2.31 -1.93
CA GLY A 33 3.28 -2.14 -3.30
C GLY A 33 4.60 -1.37 -3.30
N ALA A 34 5.11 -1.04 -4.48
CA ALA A 34 6.29 -0.21 -4.65
C ALA A 34 6.06 0.92 -5.66
N LEU A 35 6.47 2.14 -5.31
CA LEU A 35 6.58 3.25 -6.26
C LEU A 35 7.72 2.97 -7.23
N ILE A 36 7.42 2.85 -8.53
CA ILE A 36 8.42 2.57 -9.58
C ILE A 36 8.70 3.80 -10.45
N ASP A 37 7.78 4.77 -10.45
CA ASP A 37 7.92 6.09 -11.06
C ASP A 37 6.94 7.05 -10.38
N ARG A 38 7.02 8.36 -10.67
CA ARG A 38 6.24 9.43 -10.02
C ARG A 38 4.74 9.19 -9.99
N GLU A 39 4.21 8.50 -11.00
CA GLU A 39 2.78 8.22 -11.15
C GLU A 39 2.47 6.71 -11.22
N TRP A 40 3.48 5.85 -11.02
CA TRP A 40 3.36 4.41 -11.23
C TRP A 40 3.71 3.62 -9.98
N VAL A 41 2.76 2.79 -9.55
CA VAL A 41 2.93 1.82 -8.46
C VAL A 41 2.75 0.41 -9.01
N VAL A 42 3.66 -0.48 -8.63
CA VAL A 42 3.51 -1.93 -8.84
C VAL A 42 2.95 -2.59 -7.58
N THR A 43 1.98 -3.51 -7.76
CA THR A 43 1.41 -4.35 -6.71
C THR A 43 1.01 -5.72 -7.30
N ALA A 44 0.61 -6.66 -6.47
CA ALA A 44 0.13 -7.96 -6.94
C ALA A 44 -1.27 -7.85 -7.55
N ALA A 45 -1.52 -8.59 -8.65
CA ALA A 45 -2.81 -8.56 -9.34
C ALA A 45 -4.00 -8.87 -8.41
N HIS A 46 -3.86 -9.84 -7.50
CA HIS A 46 -4.94 -10.21 -6.56
C HIS A 46 -5.31 -9.10 -5.55
N CYS A 47 -4.48 -8.05 -5.42
CA CYS A 47 -4.80 -6.90 -4.58
C CYS A 47 -5.85 -5.98 -5.22
N VAL A 48 -5.92 -5.97 -6.55
CA VAL A 48 -6.74 -5.02 -7.34
C VAL A 48 -7.76 -5.70 -8.26
N PHE A 49 -7.54 -6.94 -8.69
CA PHE A 49 -8.39 -7.58 -9.70
C PHE A 49 -9.85 -7.80 -9.26
N GLN A 50 -10.08 -7.99 -7.96
CA GLN A 50 -11.42 -8.25 -7.41
C GLN A 50 -12.32 -7.01 -7.30
N GLU A 51 -11.73 -5.82 -7.36
CA GLU A 51 -12.44 -4.54 -7.28
C GLU A 51 -11.86 -3.63 -8.36
N PRO A 52 -12.50 -3.55 -9.54
CA PRO A 52 -11.97 -2.79 -10.66
C PRO A 52 -12.17 -1.28 -10.51
N ASP A 53 -13.03 -0.81 -9.59
CA ASP A 53 -13.24 0.61 -9.40
C ASP A 53 -12.07 1.25 -8.65
N VAL A 54 -11.28 2.05 -9.37
CA VAL A 54 -10.12 2.77 -8.84
C VAL A 54 -10.48 3.74 -7.71
N SER A 55 -11.71 4.25 -7.67
CA SER A 55 -12.17 5.17 -6.61
C SER A 55 -12.25 4.49 -5.24
N HIS A 56 -12.31 3.16 -5.22
CA HIS A 56 -12.25 2.36 -4.00
C HIS A 56 -10.82 2.23 -3.45
N TYR A 57 -9.79 2.78 -4.11
CA TYR A 57 -8.41 2.65 -3.69
C TYR A 57 -7.78 3.99 -3.27
N LYS A 58 -6.88 3.92 -2.28
CA LYS A 58 -5.96 5.00 -1.94
C LYS A 58 -4.55 4.46 -1.81
N VAL A 59 -3.61 5.20 -2.39
CA VAL A 59 -2.17 4.93 -2.32
C VAL A 59 -1.55 5.93 -1.35
N ILE A 60 -0.92 5.43 -0.28
CA ILE A 60 -0.18 6.28 0.66
C ILE A 60 1.31 5.97 0.52
N LEU A 61 2.12 7.02 0.35
CA LEU A 61 3.57 6.99 0.24
C LEU A 61 4.22 7.61 1.48
N GLY A 62 5.47 7.25 1.77
CA GLY A 62 6.25 7.84 2.85
C GLY A 62 5.75 7.53 4.27
N LYS A 63 4.79 6.62 4.42
CA LYS A 63 4.26 6.20 5.72
C LYS A 63 5.22 5.22 6.39
N HIS A 64 5.59 5.50 7.63
CA HIS A 64 6.49 4.65 8.42
C HIS A 64 5.74 3.83 9.48
N MET A 65 4.84 4.46 10.24
CA MET A 65 4.04 3.81 11.29
C MET A 65 2.61 3.56 10.79
N LEU A 66 2.07 2.36 10.99
CA LEU A 66 0.73 1.95 10.53
C LEU A 66 -0.40 2.47 11.42
#